data_AF-E4YSN3-F1
#
_entry.id   AF-E4YSN3-F1
#
_cell.length_a   1.000
_cell.length_b   1.000
_cell.length_c   1.000
_cell.angle_alpha   90.00
_cell.angle_beta   90.00
_cell.angle_gamma   90.00
#
_symmetry.space_group_name_H-M   'P 1'
#
loop_
_entity.id
_entity.type
_entity.pdbx_description
1 polymer ?
#
loop_
_entity_poly.entity_id
_entity_poly.type
_entity_poly.pdbx_seq_one_letter_code
_entity_poly.pdbx_strand_id
1 'polypeptide(L)' 'MHREMEPSPSAKGPVLVAGDPERIHMKETDEQGGIKYHKQIIEHYNKLAEDIGVEKIPFDSAE' A
#
# COMPACT_ATOMS: atom_id res chain seq x y z
N MET A 1 -6.21 16.65 -19.26
CA MET A 1 -7.62 17.08 -19.24
C MET A 1 -8.54 15.91 -19.58
N HIS A 2 -8.59 14.86 -18.75
CA HIS A 2 -9.43 13.67 -19.00
C HIS A 2 -10.25 13.24 -17.77
N ARG A 3 -10.07 13.89 -16.61
CA ARG A 3 -10.72 13.52 -15.34
C ARG A 3 -12.20 13.90 -15.27
N GLU A 4 -12.63 14.85 -16.09
CA GLU A 4 -14.00 15.39 -16.13
C GLU A 4 -14.91 14.67 -17.14
N MET A 5 -14.43 13.59 -17.76
CA MET A 5 -15.24 12.80 -18.67
C MET A 5 -16.17 11.87 -17.89
N GLU A 6 -17.33 11.59 -18.47
CA GLU A 6 -18.24 10.58 -17.92
C GLU A 6 -17.55 9.19 -17.92
N PRO A 7 -17.61 8.47 -16.79
CA PRO A 7 -17.07 7.12 -16.71
C PRO A 7 -17.88 6.15 -17.56
N SER A 8 -17.23 5.07 -18.00
CA SER A 8 -17.91 4.03 -18.78
C SER A 8 -19.06 3.40 -17.97
N PRO A 9 -20.24 3.12 -18.56
CA PRO A 9 -21.37 2.50 -17.87
C PRO A 9 -21.05 1.14 -17.23
N SER A 10 -20.02 0.46 -17.74
CA SER A 10 -19.56 -0.84 -17.24
C SER A 10 -18.43 -0.73 -16.21
N ALA A 11 -17.85 0.45 -16.00
CA ALA A 11 -16.76 0.68 -15.05
C ALA A 11 -17.30 1.15 -13.69
N LYS A 12 -16.71 0.68 -12.60
CA LYS A 12 -16.95 1.24 -11.26
C LYS A 12 -15.96 2.35 -10.98
N GLY A 13 -16.47 3.55 -10.68
CA GLY A 13 -15.67 4.68 -10.20
C GLY A 13 -15.40 5.76 -11.26
N PRO A 14 -14.70 6.84 -10.87
CA PRO A 14 -14.41 7.98 -11.74
C PRO A 14 -13.33 7.66 -12.78
N VAL A 15 -13.20 8.51 -13.80
CA VAL A 15 -12.09 8.42 -14.76
C VAL A 15 -10.78 8.79 -14.08
N LEU A 16 -9.91 7.81 -13.93
CA LEU A 16 -8.55 7.98 -13.42
C LEU A 16 -7.59 8.23 -14.59
N VAL A 17 -6.64 9.16 -14.41
CA VAL A 17 -5.49 9.28 -15.31
C VAL A 17 -4.25 8.68 -14.67
N ALA A 18 -3.22 8.43 -15.48
CA ALA A 18 -1.93 7.96 -14.98
C ALA A 18 -1.43 8.82 -13.81
N GLY A 19 -1.06 8.19 -12.70
CA GLY A 19 -0.62 8.86 -11.47
C GLY A 19 -1.71 9.08 -10.42
N ASP A 20 -2.99 9.04 -10.77
CA ASP A 20 -4.08 9.14 -9.78
C ASP A 20 -4.17 7.93 -8.84
N PRO A 21 -4.08 6.67 -9.33
CA PRO A 21 -4.05 5.51 -8.45
C PRO A 21 -2.95 5.58 -7.39
N GLU A 22 -1.74 5.99 -7.80
CA GLU A 22 -0.58 6.13 -6.93
C GLU A 22 -0.77 7.26 -5.91
N ARG A 23 -1.31 8.41 -6.33
CA ARG A 23 -1.61 9.53 -5.42
C ARG A 23 -2.67 9.15 -4.39
N ILE A 24 -3.69 8.40 -4.78
CA ILE A 24 -4.73 7.90 -3.87
C ILE A 24 -4.09 6.95 -2.85
N HIS A 25 -3.27 6.00 -3.30
CA HIS A 25 -2.58 5.05 -2.41
C HIS A 25 -1.60 5.74 -1.46
N MET A 26 -0.85 6.74 -1.91
CA MET A 26 0.03 7.52 -1.04
C MET A 26 -0.76 8.23 0.06
N LYS A 27 -1.86 8.89 -0.31
CA LYS A 27 -2.72 9.56 0.67
C LYS A 27 -3.31 8.56 1.67
N GLU A 28 -3.76 7.40 1.20
CA GLU A 28 -4.25 6.34 2.07
C GLU A 28 -3.16 5.85 3.04
N THR A 29 -1.93 5.69 2.56
CA THR A 29 -0.77 5.29 3.38
C THR A 29 -0.50 6.34 4.47
N ASP A 30 -0.53 7.62 4.10
CA ASP A 30 -0.34 8.73 5.05
C ASP A 30 -1.46 8.74 6.11
N GLU A 31 -2.71 8.52 5.70
CA GLU A 31 -3.88 8.46 6.60
C GLU A 31 -3.84 7.24 7.53
N GLN A 32 -3.31 6.11 7.08
CA GLN A 32 -3.14 4.89 7.88
C GLN A 32 -1.90 4.96 8.79
N GLY A 33 -1.07 5.99 8.66
CA GLY A 33 0.16 6.17 9.44
C GLY A 33 1.30 5.23 9.02
N GLY A 34 1.18 4.58 7.86
CA GLY A 34 2.17 3.61 7.37
C GLY A 34 1.63 2.65 6.33
N ILE A 35 2.53 1.81 5.81
CA ILE A 35 2.21 0.80 4.79
C ILE A 35 1.86 -0.53 5.47
N LYS A 36 0.73 -1.11 5.09
CA LYS A 36 0.32 -2.44 5.56
C LYS A 36 1.04 -3.52 4.76
N TYR A 37 1.67 -4.45 5.47
CA TYR A 37 2.27 -5.65 4.90
C TYR A 37 1.54 -6.90 5.38
N HIS A 38 1.55 -7.94 4.56
CA HIS A 38 1.07 -9.26 4.97
C HIS A 38 2.02 -9.87 6.01
N LYS A 39 1.49 -10.54 7.03
CA LYS A 39 2.26 -11.12 8.14
C LYS A 39 3.43 -12.00 7.68
N GLN A 40 3.20 -12.85 6.69
CA GLN A 40 4.23 -13.76 6.16
C GLN A 40 5.45 -13.02 5.58
N ILE A 41 5.26 -11.82 5.06
CA ILE A 41 6.35 -10.99 4.52
C ILE A 41 7.26 -10.53 5.67
N ILE A 42 6.66 -10.04 6.76
CA ILE A 42 7.38 -9.59 7.94
C ILE A 42 8.13 -10.75 8.60
N GLU A 43 7.50 -11.93 8.70
CA GLU A 43 8.15 -13.14 9.22
C GLU A 43 9.36 -13.54 8.37
N HIS A 44 9.23 -13.51 7.04
CA HIS A 44 10.32 -13.83 6.13
C HIS A 44 11.51 -12.86 6.30
N TYR A 45 11.24 -11.56 6.35
CA TYR A 45 12.29 -10.56 6.54
C TYR A 45 12.94 -10.62 7.93
N ASN A 46 12.18 -10.92 8.98
CA ASN A 46 12.73 -11.09 10.31
C ASN A 46 13.64 -12.32 10.41
N LYS A 47 13.33 -13.40 9.68
CA LYS A 47 14.23 -14.55 9.56
C LYS A 47 15.52 -14.18 8.83
N LEU A 48 15.41 -13.46 7.70
CA LEU A 48 16.57 -12.96 6.99
C LEU A 48 17.43 -12.04 7.88
N ALA A 49 16.80 -11.20 8.71
CA ALA A 49 17.49 -10.31 9.64
C ALA A 49 18.31 -11.08 10.68
N GLU A 50 17.79 -12.21 11.19
CA GLU A 50 18.54 -13.10 12.07
C GLU A 50 19.77 -13.70 11.38
N ASP A 51 19.60 -14.17 10.14
CA ASP A 51 20.69 -14.81 9.37
C ASP A 51 21.85 -13.84 9.12
N ILE A 52 21.56 -12.55 8.93
CA ILE A 52 22.56 -11.51 8.66
C ILE A 52 22.96 -10.71 9.92
N GLY A 53 22.34 -10.97 11.06
CA GLY A 53 22.63 -10.32 12.34
C GLY A 53 22.22 -8.85 12.45
N VAL A 54 21.12 -8.44 11.81
CA VAL A 54 20.58 -7.06 11.91
C VAL A 54 19.30 -7.02 12.75
N GLU A 55 18.89 -5.81 13.12
CA GLU A 55 17.67 -5.58 13.88
C GLU A 55 16.41 -5.98 13.09
N LYS A 56 15.45 -6.59 13.78
CA LYS A 56 14.18 -7.05 13.22
C LYS A 56 13.22 -5.88 13.03
N ILE A 57 12.28 -6.07 12.11
CA ILE A 57 11.20 -5.11 11.87
C ILE A 57 10.22 -5.21 13.05
N PRO A 58 9.93 -4.11 13.77
CA PRO A 58 8.91 -4.09 14.81
C PRO A 58 7.55 -4.34 14.17
N PHE A 59 6.82 -5.34 14.69
CA PHE A 59 5.51 -5.71 14.19
C PHE A 59 4.50 -5.63 15.34
N ASP A 60 3.67 -4.58 15.32
CA ASP A 60 2.49 -4.49 16.17
C ASP A 60 1.37 -5.24 15.45
N SER A 61 1.13 -6.49 15.84
CA SER A 61 -0.09 -7.21 15.46
C SER A 61 -1.27 -6.62 16.21
N ALA A 62 -1.68 -5.40 15.84
CA ALA A 62 -3.01 -4.90 16.14
C ALA A 62 -3.97 -5.59 15.17
N GLU A 63 -4.63 -6.63 15.70
CA GLU A 63 -5.72 -7.38 15.06
C GLU A 63 -6.92 -6.48 14.73
#